data_AF-A5UZD1-F1
#
_entry.id   AF-A5UZD1-F1
#
_cell.length_a   1.000
_cell.length_b   1.000
_cell.length_c   1.000
_cell.angle_alpha   90.00
_cell.angle_beta   90.00
_cell.angle_gamma   90.00
#
_symmetry.space_group_name_H-M   'P 1'
#
loop_
_entity.id
_entity.type
_entity.pdbx_description
1 polymer ?
#
loop_
_entity_poly.entity_id
_entity_poly.type
_entity_poly.pdbx_seq_one_letter_code
_entity_poly.pdbx_strand_id
1 'polypeptide(L)' 'MLFYCKNMVGKPVIKGTRLTVEYVLRLLAHGATVAEILEEYQDLTPEDIQACLLFASTSLANTVFLPLKAGSFCASR' A
#
# COMPACT_ATOMS: atom_id res chain seq x y z
N MET A 1 2.38 -4.46 13.44
CA MET A 1 1.32 -5.49 13.68
C MET A 1 0.09 -5.08 12.87
N LEU A 2 -0.07 -5.58 11.64
CA LEU A 2 -1.18 -5.18 10.77
C LEU A 2 -2.42 -6.02 11.06
N PHE A 3 -3.54 -5.37 11.39
CA PHE A 3 -4.82 -6.04 11.59
C PHE A 3 -5.59 -6.07 10.27
N TYR A 4 -5.78 -7.28 9.76
CA TYR A 4 -6.75 -7.56 8.70
C TYR A 4 -8.16 -7.28 9.24
N CYS A 5 -8.70 -6.10 8.98
CA CYS A 5 -10.10 -5.82 9.27
C CYS A 5 -10.96 -6.54 8.23
N LYS A 6 -11.56 -7.67 8.64
CA LYS A 6 -12.41 -8.56 7.84
C LYS A 6 -13.61 -7.87 7.17
N ASN A 7 -13.91 -6.61 7.51
CA ASN A 7 -15.14 -5.91 7.09
C ASN A 7 -14.92 -4.58 6.33
N MET A 8 -13.69 -4.22 5.95
CA MET A 8 -13.40 -3.05 5.08
C MET A 8 -12.89 -3.50 3.71
N VAL A 9 -13.74 -4.08 2.86
CA VAL A 9 -13.45 -4.33 1.42
C VAL A 9 -12.02 -4.86 1.15
N GLY A 10 -11.51 -5.74 2.02
CA GLY A 10 -10.18 -6.35 1.90
C GLY A 10 -8.96 -5.43 2.06
N LYS A 11 -9.10 -4.16 2.46
CA LYS A 11 -7.95 -3.25 2.62
C LYS A 11 -7.40 -3.30 4.06
N PRO A 12 -6.09 -3.55 4.26
CA PRO A 12 -5.48 -3.57 5.59
C PRO A 12 -5.43 -2.16 6.20
N VAL A 13 -5.69 -2.10 7.51
CA VAL A 13 -5.74 -0.87 8.32
C VAL A 13 -4.67 -0.95 9.42
N ILE A 14 -4.04 0.18 9.72
CA ILE A 14 -3.02 0.27 10.78
C ILE A 14 -3.74 0.27 12.14
N LYS A 15 -3.25 -0.56 13.07
CA LYS A 15 -3.89 -0.72 14.39
C LYS A 15 -3.87 0.59 15.16
N GLY A 16 -5.00 0.96 15.76
CA GLY A 16 -5.10 2.19 16.55
C GLY A 16 -5.38 3.44 15.72
N THR A 17 -5.36 3.34 14.39
CA THR A 17 -5.71 4.46 13.50
C THR A 17 -6.89 4.08 12.60
N ARG A 18 -7.43 5.08 11.90
CA ARG A 18 -8.40 4.88 10.81
C ARG A 18 -7.73 4.89 9.43
N LEU A 19 -6.39 4.77 9.39
CA LEU A 19 -5.60 4.92 8.17
C LEU A 19 -5.31 3.56 7.54
N THR A 20 -5.54 3.48 6.23
CA THR A 20 -5.23 2.27 5.45
C THR A 20 -3.75 2.25 5.08
N VAL A 21 -3.20 1.04 4.93
CA VAL A 21 -1.82 0.86 4.46
C VAL A 21 -1.63 1.52 3.08
N GLU A 22 -2.62 1.39 2.20
CA GLU A 22 -2.62 2.03 0.88
C GLU A 22 -2.49 3.55 0.97
N TYR A 23 -3.17 4.18 1.94
CA TYR A 23 -3.13 5.63 2.10
C TYR A 23 -1.73 6.11 2.51
N VAL A 24 -1.09 5.45 3.49
CA VAL A 24 0.27 5.78 3.91
C VAL A 24 1.27 5.57 2.76
N LEU A 25 1.14 4.48 2.01
CA LEU A 25 1.98 4.23 0.83
C LEU A 25 1.77 5.29 -0.25
N ARG A 26 0.54 5.80 -0.43
CA ARG A 26 0.26 6.89 -1.35
C ARG A 26 0.92 8.19 -0.93
N LEU A 27 0.89 8.54 0.36
CA LEU A 27 1.58 9.74 0.87
C LEU A 27 3.08 9.67 0.56
N LEU A 28 3.71 8.53 0.89
CA LEU A 28 5.11 8.27 0.58
C LEU A 28 5.38 8.35 -0.94
N ALA A 29 4.49 7.82 -1.77
CA ALA A 29 4.61 7.88 -3.23
C ALA A 29 4.46 9.30 -3.80
N HIS A 30 3.75 10.20 -3.11
CA HIS A 30 3.64 11.61 -3.47
C HIS A 30 4.81 12.46 -2.95
N GLY A 31 5.80 11.84 -2.30
CA GLY A 31 7.01 12.50 -1.82
C GLY A 31 6.93 12.99 -0.37
N ALA A 32 5.87 12.66 0.37
CA ALA A 32 5.83 12.94 1.80
C ALA A 32 6.91 12.15 2.53
N THR A 33 7.59 12.80 3.47
CA THR A 33 8.59 12.16 4.31
C THR A 33 7.96 11.46 5.50
N VAL A 34 8.68 10.50 6.08
CA VAL A 34 8.23 9.79 7.29
C VAL A 34 8.00 10.77 8.45
N ALA A 35 8.84 11.80 8.60
CA ALA A 35 8.70 12.79 9.65
C ALA A 35 7.41 13.60 9.50
N GLU A 36 7.11 14.11 8.31
CA GLU A 36 5.87 14.87 8.04
C GLU A 36 4.63 14.02 8.32
N ILE A 37 4.65 12.74 7.94
CA ILE A 37 3.53 11.82 8.22
C ILE A 37 3.33 11.62 9.73
N LEU A 38 4.41 11.50 10.50
CA LEU A 38 4.34 11.33 11.96
C LEU A 38 3.93 12.62 12.68
N GLU A 39 4.29 13.79 12.13
CA GLU A 39 3.86 15.09 12.64
C GLU A 39 2.36 15.31 12.43
N GLU A 40 1.83 14.92 11.26
CA GLU A 40 0.41 15.08 10.95
C GLU A 40 -0.47 14.01 11.62
N TYR A 41 0.07 12.81 11.83
CA TYR A 41 -0.63 11.69 12.47
C TYR A 41 0.12 11.19 13.71
N GLN A 42 -0.15 11.82 14.85
CA GLN A 42 0.45 11.46 16.15
C GLN A 42 0.12 10.04 16.62
N ASP A 43 -0.94 9.43 16.08
CA ASP A 43 -1.33 8.05 16.37
C ASP A 43 -0.50 7.02 15.58
N LEU A 44 0.35 7.46 14.64
CA LEU A 44 1.29 6.60 13.93
C LEU A 44 2.63 6.51 14.64
N THR A 45 3.20 5.32 14.59
CA THR A 45 4.58 5.06 15.01
C THR A 45 5.47 4.81 13.78
N PRO A 46 6.79 5.06 13.88
CA PRO A 46 7.71 4.71 12.80
C PRO A 46 7.69 3.19 12.49
N GLU A 47 7.42 2.35 13.48
CA GLU A 47 7.25 0.90 13.32
C GLU A 47 6.03 0.55 12.45
N ASP A 48 4.95 1.33 12.52
CA ASP A 48 3.77 1.13 11.68
C ASP A 48 4.07 1.44 10.21
N ILE A 49 4.87 2.48 9.95
CA ILE A 49 5.30 2.84 8.59
C ILE A 49 6.20 1.73 8.02
N GLN A 50 7.13 1.20 8.80
CA GLN A 50 7.93 0.05 8.39
C GLN A 50 7.05 -1.19 8.10
N ALA A 51 6.05 -1.45 8.93
CA ALA A 51 5.12 -2.54 8.70
C ALA A 51 4.32 -2.35 7.40
N CYS A 52 3.94 -1.12 7.04
CA CYS A 52 3.28 -0.81 5.78
C CYS A 52 4.17 -1.12 4.58
N LEU A 53 5.46 -0.75 4.64
CA LEU A 53 6.42 -1.06 3.59
C LEU A 53 6.65 -2.56 3.43
N LEU A 54 6.79 -3.29 4.54
CA LEU A 54 6.92 -4.75 4.55
C LEU A 54 5.68 -5.45 3.96
N PHE A 55 4.49 -4.92 4.25
CA PHE A 55 3.27 -5.41 3.64
C PHE A 55 3.26 -5.21 2.12
N ALA A 56 3.68 -4.03 1.65
CA ALA A 56 3.76 -3.73 0.22
C ALA A 56 4.75 -4.68 -0.49
N SER A 57 5.95 -4.86 0.06
CA SER A 57 6.96 -5.75 -0.52
C SER A 57 6.50 -7.20 -0.58
N THR A 58 5.85 -7.69 0.50
CA THR A 58 5.30 -9.05 0.56
C THR A 58 4.14 -9.25 -0.41
N SER A 59 3.27 -8.24 -0.54
CA SER A 59 2.15 -8.27 -1.47
C SER A 59 2.62 -8.35 -2.92
N LEU A 60 3.67 -7.61 -3.27
CA LEU A 60 4.29 -7.69 -4.61
C LEU A 60 4.99 -9.03 -4.84
N ALA A 61 5.67 -9.59 -3.84
CA ALA A 61 6.34 -10.88 -3.96
C ALA A 61 5.37 -12.03 -4.32
N ASN A 62 4.11 -11.92 -3.91
CA ASN A 62 3.08 -12.92 -4.20
C ASN A 62 2.27 -12.62 -5.47
N THR A 63 2.60 -11.55 -6.21
CA THR A 63 1.93 -11.24 -7.48
C THR A 63 2.57 -12.05 -8.61
N VAL A 64 1.79 -12.97 -9.18
CA VAL A 64 2.15 -13.65 -10.42
C VAL A 64 2.12 -12.62 -11.53
N PHE A 65 3.29 -12.26 -12.05
CA PHE A 65 3.41 -11.41 -13.24
C PHE A 65 2.88 -12.20 -14.44
N LEU A 66 1.65 -11.91 -14.84
CA LEU A 66 1.09 -12.43 -16.09
C LEU A 66 1.54 -11.48 -17.21
N PRO A 67 2.48 -11.88 -18.09
CA PRO A 67 2.81 -11.05 -19.24
C PRO A 67 1.54 -10.91 -20.08
N LEU A 68 0.99 -9.70 -20.11
CA LEU A 68 -0.07 -9.38 -21.05
C LEU A 68 0.56 -9.46 -22.43
N LYS A 69 0.23 -10.53 -23.16
CA LYS A 69 0.60 -10.68 -24.57
C LYS A 69 0.07 -9.44 -25.28
N ALA A 70 0.97 -8.59 -25.76
CA ALA A 70 0.58 -7.45 -26.59
C ALA A 70 -0.27 -8.02 -27.73
N GLY A 71 -1.58 -7.74 -27.67
CA GLY A 71 -2.47 -8.11 -28.74
C GLY A 71 -1.94 -7.42 -29.99
N SER A 72 -1.47 -8.20 -30.94
CA SER A 72 -1.27 -7.75 -32.31
C SER A 72 -2.63 -7.33 -32.83
N PHE A 73 -3.02 -6.08 -32.56
CA PHE A 73 -4.05 -5.42 -33.32
C PHE A 73 -3.47 -5.29 -34.72
N CYS A 74 -3.78 -6.28 -35.54
CA CYS A 74 -3.66 -6.19 -36.97
C CYS A 74 -4.52 -5.00 -37.37
N ALA A 75 -3.88 -3.88 -37.67
CA ALA A 75 -4.53 -2.75 -38.32
C ALA A 75 -4.91 -3.20 -39.73
N SER A 76 -6.02 -3.93 -39.85
CA SER A 76 -6.62 -4.24 -41.14
C SER A 76 -7.38 -3.01 -41.61
N ARG A 77 -6.71 -2.26 -42.49
CA ARG A 77 -7.21 -1.47 -43.62
C ARG A 77 -8.52 -0.70 -43.46
#